data_AF-A0A1Y5DHU3-F1
#
_entry.id   AF-A0A1Y5DHU3-F1
#
_cell.length_a   1.000
_cell.length_b   1.000
_cell.length_c   1.000
_cell.angle_alpha   90.00
_cell.angle_beta   90.00
_cell.angle_gamma   90.00
#
_symmetry.space_group_name_H-M   'P 1'
#
loop_
_entity.id
_entity.type
_entity.pdbx_description
1 polymer ?
#
loop_
_entity_poly.entity_id
_entity_poly.type
_entity_poly.pdbx_seq_one_letter_code
_entity_poly.pdbx_strand_id
1 'polypeptide(L)' 'MLVGIRIWRKETNRQTKRLNLLAATDDLTGLYLRRHFQATLKDAFFKAKDTNIPFAILMIDIDNFKIINDQF' A
#
# COMPACT_ATOMS: atom_id res chain seq x y z
N MET A 1 29.76 -16.47 14.09
CA MET A 1 29.68 -15.49 12.98
C MET A 1 28.32 -15.50 12.26
N LEU A 2 27.75 -16.65 11.87
CA LEU A 2 26.48 -16.72 11.10
C LEU A 2 25.20 -16.35 11.90
N VAL A 3 25.17 -16.60 13.21
CA VAL A 3 23.97 -16.31 14.05
C VAL A 3 23.71 -14.81 14.15
N GLY A 4 24.76 -14.00 14.33
CA GLY A 4 24.64 -12.53 14.36
C GLY A 4 24.12 -11.95 13.05
N ILE A 5 24.58 -12.46 11.90
CA ILE A 5 24.09 -12.06 10.57
C ILE A 5 22.59 -12.39 10.42
N ARG A 6 22.17 -13.57 10.92
CA ARG A 6 20.77 -14.01 10.87
C ARG A 6 19.84 -13.14 11.72
N ILE A 7 20.28 -12.76 12.92
CA ILE A 7 19.53 -11.88 13.83
C ILE A 7 19.43 -10.48 13.22
N TRP A 8 20.54 -9.93 12.73
CA TRP A 8 20.59 -8.62 12.11
C TRP A 8 19.68 -8.56 10.87
N ARG A 9 19.74 -9.57 10.00
CA ARG A 9 18.85 -9.66 8.82
C ARG A 9 17.37 -9.71 9.19
N LYS A 10 17.01 -10.37 10.30
CA LYS A 10 15.63 -10.47 10.76
C LYS A 10 15.12 -9.14 11.31
N GLU A 11 15.96 -8.42 12.05
CA GLU A 11 15.64 -7.11 12.61
C GLU A 11 15.52 -6.05 11.51
N THR A 12 16.47 -5.99 10.59
CA THR A 12 16.42 -5.09 9.42
C THR A 12 15.15 -5.33 8.60
N ASN A 13 14.80 -6.60 8.31
CA ASN A 13 13.56 -6.92 7.61
C ASN A 13 12.31 -6.46 8.37
N ARG A 14 12.32 -6.48 9.70
CA ARG A 14 11.18 -6.06 10.54
C ARG A 14 11.01 -4.55 10.50
N GLN A 15 12.10 -3.81 10.58
CA GLN A 15 12.12 -2.35 10.45
C GLN A 15 11.72 -1.92 9.03
N THR A 16 12.24 -2.59 7.99
CA THR A 16 11.84 -2.35 6.60
C THR A 16 10.35 -2.61 6.39
N LYS A 17 9.79 -3.70 6.94
CA LYS A 17 8.34 -3.95 6.87
C LYS A 17 7.53 -2.86 7.56
N ARG A 18 7.98 -2.37 8.72
CA ARG A 18 7.30 -1.30 9.46
C ARG A 18 7.38 0.04 8.72
N LEU A 19 8.54 0.38 8.17
CA LEU A 19 8.73 1.54 7.30
C LEU A 19 7.87 1.45 6.05
N ASN A 20 7.78 0.27 5.43
CA ASN A 20 6.92 0.06 4.27
C ASN A 20 5.43 0.19 4.63
N LEU A 21 5.03 -0.19 5.84
CA LEU A 21 3.65 -0.07 6.32
C LEU A 21 3.29 1.37 6.69
N LEU A 22 4.19 2.09 7.37
CA LEU A 22 4.03 3.53 7.65
C LEU A 22 4.05 4.35 6.36
N ALA A 23 4.89 3.94 5.40
CA ALA A 23 4.85 4.46 4.06
C ALA A 23 3.72 3.84 3.22
N ALA A 24 2.83 2.98 3.73
CA ALA A 24 1.74 2.46 2.90
C ALA A 24 0.48 3.30 3.03
N THR A 25 0.33 4.11 4.07
CA THR A 25 -0.91 4.81 4.42
C THR A 25 -0.73 6.33 4.38
N ASP A 26 -1.80 7.03 4.03
CA ASP A 26 -1.92 8.48 4.09
C ASP A 26 -2.28 8.91 5.52
N ASP A 27 -1.54 9.83 6.11
CA ASP A 27 -1.71 10.19 7.53
C ASP A 27 -3.01 10.95 7.80
N LEU A 28 -3.53 11.68 6.81
CA LEU A 28 -4.77 12.45 6.94
C LEU A 28 -6.01 11.53 6.93
N THR A 29 -6.00 10.54 6.04
CA THR A 29 -7.19 9.70 5.77
C THR A 29 -7.09 8.28 6.34
N GLY A 30 -5.89 7.82 6.70
CA GLY A 30 -5.62 6.43 7.08
C GLY A 30 -5.72 5.43 5.91
N LEU A 31 -6.05 5.91 4.70
CA LEU A 31 -6.18 5.06 3.52
C LEU A 31 -4.83 4.67 2.96
N TYR A 32 -4.78 3.57 2.21
CA TYR A 32 -3.56 3.18 1.52
C TYR A 32 -3.18 4.18 0.42
N LEU A 33 -1.91 4.60 0.41
CA LEU A 33 -1.31 5.41 -0.64
C LEU A 33 -1.29 4.67 -1.96
N ARG A 34 -1.25 5.45 -3.05
CA ARG A 34 -1.27 4.96 -4.44
C ARG A 34 -0.25 3.85 -4.72
N ARG A 35 0.95 3.92 -4.14
CA ARG A 35 1.99 2.89 -4.32
C ARG A 35 1.60 1.52 -3.75
N HIS A 36 0.89 1.50 -2.62
CA HIS A 36 0.39 0.26 -2.04
C HIS A 36 -0.71 -0.32 -2.92
N PHE A 37 -1.66 0.52 -3.34
CA PHE A 37 -2.71 0.12 -4.28
C PHE A 37 -2.14 -0.50 -5.57
N GLN A 38 -1.09 0.09 -6.16
CA GLN A 38 -0.45 -0.46 -7.36
C GLN A 38 0.16 -1.85 -7.15
N ALA A 39 0.78 -2.09 -5.99
CA ALA A 39 1.31 -3.40 -5.65
C ALA A 39 0.18 -4.44 -5.51
N THR A 40 -0.88 -4.09 -4.77
CA THR A 40 -2.06 -4.96 -4.60
C THR A 40 -2.77 -5.24 -5.92
N LEU A 41 -2.88 -4.24 -6.80
CA LEU A 41 -3.48 -4.39 -8.12
C LEU A 41 -2.68 -5.35 -9.00
N LYS A 42 -1.35 -5.28 -8.96
CA LYS A 42 -0.47 -6.21 -9.69
C LYS A 42 -0.68 -7.65 -9.22
N ASP A 43 -0.76 -7.86 -7.91
CA ASP A 43 -1.01 -9.19 -7.34
C ASP A 43 -2.42 -9.71 -7.70
N ALA A 44 -3.43 -8.85 -7.64
CA ALA A 44 -4.80 -9.18 -8.04
C ALA A 44 -4.88 -9.57 -9.53
N PHE A 45 -4.16 -8.86 -10.40
CA PHE A 45 -4.08 -9.17 -11.82
C PHE A 45 -3.51 -10.56 -12.10
N PHE A 46 -2.37 -10.90 -11.47
CA PHE A 46 -1.79 -12.24 -11.63
C PHE A 46 -2.70 -13.33 -11.05
N LYS A 47 -3.31 -13.08 -9.89
CA LYS A 47 -4.27 -14.02 -9.30
C LYS A 47 -5.47 -14.25 -10.21
N ALA A 48 -6.03 -13.20 -10.81
CA ALA A 48 -7.14 -13.32 -11.74
C ALA A 48 -6.76 -14.11 -13.00
N LYS A 49 -5.54 -13.88 -13.51
CA LYS A 49 -4.99 -14.65 -14.64
C LYS A 49 -4.86 -16.14 -14.32
N ASP A 50 -4.40 -16.48 -13.12
CA ASP A 50 -4.15 -17.88 -12.72
C ASP A 50 -5.44 -18.62 -12.33
N THR A 51 -6.42 -17.91 -11.77
CA THR A 51 -7.66 -18.50 -11.22
C THR A 51 -8.87 -18.36 -12.14
N ASN A 52 -8.78 -17.54 -13.20
CA ASN A 52 -9.92 -17.07 -14.00
C ASN A 52 -11.04 -16.40 -13.21
N ILE A 53 -10.75 -15.93 -11.98
CA ILE A 53 -11.69 -15.16 -11.17
C ILE A 53 -11.46 -13.67 -11.47
N PRO A 54 -12.44 -12.96 -12.04
CA PRO A 54 -12.29 -11.54 -12.35
C PRO A 54 -12.26 -10.67 -11.09
N PHE A 55 -11.66 -9.49 -11.20
CA PHE A 55 -11.72 -8.44 -10.18
C PHE A 55 -12.20 -7.13 -10.82
N ALA A 56 -12.64 -6.20 -9.98
CA ALA A 56 -13.05 -4.86 -10.39
C ALA A 56 -12.24 -3.80 -9.64
N ILE A 57 -12.16 -2.62 -10.23
CA ILE A 57 -11.58 -1.42 -9.61
C ILE A 57 -12.66 -0.37 -9.54
N LEU A 58 -12.78 0.29 -8.39
CA LEU A 58 -13.61 1.48 -8.22
C LEU A 58 -12.70 2.68 -8.00
N MET A 59 -12.93 3.74 -8.77
CA MET A 59 -12.24 5.02 -8.63
C MET A 59 -13.28 6.05 -8.19
N ILE A 60 -13.03 6.69 -7.06
CA ILE A 60 -13.94 7.65 -6.43
C ILE A 60 -13.16 8.96 -6.28
N ASP A 61 -13.81 10.07 -6.60
CA ASP A 61 -13.29 11.42 -6.39
C ASP A 61 -14.30 12.23 -5.58
N ILE A 62 -13.84 13.26 -4.87
CA ILE A 62 -14.70 14.15 -4.10
C ILE A 62 -15.06 15.36 -4.97
N ASP A 63 -16.33 15.45 -5.36
CA ASP A 63 -16.82 16.56 -6.16
C ASP A 63 -16.61 17.91 -5.45
N ASN A 64 -16.18 18.92 -6.21
CA ASN A 64 -15.98 20.29 -5.73
C ASN A 64 -15.02 20.44 -4.54
N PHE A 65 -14.12 19.47 -4.29
CA PHE A 65 -13.22 19.48 -3.13
C PHE A 65 -12.37 20.76 -3.02
N LYS A 66 -11.94 21.32 -4.15
CA LYS A 66 -11.19 22.58 -4.19
C LYS A 66 -11.97 23.76 -3.58
N ILE A 67 -13.27 23.86 -3.86
CA ILE A 67 -14.11 24.97 -3.34
C ILE A 67 -14.17 24.89 -1.82
N ILE A 68 -14.35 23.69 -1.26
CA ILE A 68 -14.39 23.48 0.18
C ILE A 68 -13.06 23.87 0.81
N ASN A 69 -11.93 23.40 0.26
CA ASN A 69 -10.59 23.69 0.77
C ASN A 69 -10.16 25.15 0.62
N ASP A 70 -10.73 25.89 -0.34
CA ASP A 70 -10.47 27.32 -0.53
C ASP A 70 -11.40 28.19 0.35
N GLN A 71 -12.48 27.63 0.92
CA GLN A 71 -13.48 28.34 1.74
C GLN A 71 -13.34 28.09 3.26
N PHE A 72 -12.66 27.02 3.66
CA PHE A 72 -12.45 26.60 5.06
C PHE A 72 -10.99 26.22 5.30
#